data_AF-A0A9W3A377-F1
#
_entry.id   AF-A0A9W3A377-F1
#
_cell.length_a   1.000
_cell.length_b   1.000
_cell.length_c   1.000
_cell.angle_alpha   90.00
_cell.angle_beta   90.00
_cell.angle_gamma   90.00
#
_symmetry.space_group_name_H-M   'P 1'
#
loop_
_entity.id
_entity.type
_entity.pdbx_description
1 polymer ?
#
loop_
_entity_poly.entity_id
_entity_poly.type
_entity_poly.pdbx_seq_one_letter_code
_entity_poly.pdbx_strand_id
1 'polypeptide(L)'
;MSVDEDVNIRLSAFYTAISDDLDRTVEFWLKYSHDEEFGGFFTCLEADGKVYDERKFSWLLCRQVWTYARLYNDMPRYHQAHILEAARKGSEFIMKYVKDPKTNKCYLTLTREGKPIKSQRTIFSESFYVMAMAEMYRATKGDTYKKEAMAMMKQIVHWVKVDGSGLGPKIPQPTPTSSLAVPMILLMLIDQLGLMDPAHAGGYNDLADWCLEDVLKHVQRGGVVLENVSADGEELPGSEGRLINPGHAIETGWVLLDRAVKQGKEELKQVALDTFITESFNRGWDDEFGGLFYFIDADERPLVQLEWDMKLWWPHNEAMVALLMAYKYTDEDKYLKMFAKVFDYSYGHFVDFKNGEWFGYLSREGKVKINAKGGEWKGCFHVPRSLMMCERLLREILQKQ
;
A
#
# COMPACT_ATOMS: atom_id res chain seq x y z
N MET A 1 6.85 30.88 -22.73
CA MET A 1 6.32 30.71 -21.36
C MET A 1 7.20 29.69 -20.69
N SER A 2 7.91 30.05 -19.62
CA SER A 2 8.80 29.13 -18.91
C SER A 2 8.01 28.02 -18.24
N VAL A 3 8.62 26.84 -18.13
CA VAL A 3 8.07 25.59 -17.57
C VAL A 3 7.77 25.69 -16.07
N ASP A 4 8.10 26.81 -15.42
CA ASP A 4 7.59 27.21 -14.10
C ASP A 4 6.23 27.94 -14.22
N GLU A 5 5.23 27.31 -14.85
CA GLU A 5 3.85 27.67 -14.50
C GLU A 5 3.69 27.38 -13.00
N ASP A 6 3.27 28.40 -12.24
CA ASP A 6 3.10 28.32 -10.79
C ASP A 6 2.24 27.10 -10.46
N VAL A 7 2.87 26.04 -9.94
CA VAL A 7 2.21 24.74 -9.70
C VAL A 7 1.06 24.90 -8.71
N ASN A 8 1.07 25.98 -7.91
CA ASN A 8 -0.06 26.37 -7.06
C ASN A 8 -1.34 26.64 -7.86
N ILE A 9 -1.23 27.19 -9.08
CA ILE A 9 -2.38 27.41 -9.98
C ILE A 9 -3.00 26.07 -10.43
N ARG A 10 -2.22 24.98 -10.44
CA ARG A 10 -2.67 23.66 -10.87
C ARG A 10 -3.38 22.86 -9.77
N LEU A 11 -3.37 23.31 -8.50
CA LEU A 11 -3.95 22.56 -7.37
C LEU A 11 -5.43 22.20 -7.57
N SER A 12 -6.25 23.13 -8.04
CA SER A 12 -7.67 22.85 -8.33
C SER A 12 -7.85 21.87 -9.49
N ALA A 13 -6.97 21.92 -10.50
CA ALA A 13 -6.98 20.99 -11.62
C ALA A 13 -6.59 19.57 -11.17
N PHE A 14 -5.54 19.44 -10.34
CA PHE A 14 -5.16 18.16 -9.73
C PHE A 14 -6.29 17.58 -8.89
N TYR A 15 -6.93 18.41 -8.05
CA TYR A 15 -8.06 17.97 -7.22
C TYR A 15 -9.19 17.41 -8.07
N THR A 16 -9.59 18.13 -9.13
CA THR A 16 -10.68 17.72 -10.02
C THR A 16 -10.33 16.40 -10.73
N ALA A 17 -9.13 16.31 -11.32
CA ALA A 17 -8.68 15.12 -12.03
C ALA A 17 -8.64 13.89 -11.12
N ILE A 18 -8.14 14.03 -9.88
CA ILE A 18 -8.04 12.95 -8.89
C ILE A 18 -9.42 12.52 -8.39
N SER A 19 -10.32 13.47 -8.13
CA SER A 19 -11.69 13.17 -7.70
C SER A 19 -12.44 12.37 -8.77
N ASP A 20 -12.37 12.81 -10.03
CA ASP A 20 -12.99 12.13 -11.17
C ASP A 20 -12.36 10.74 -11.42
N ASP A 21 -11.06 10.60 -11.21
CA ASP A 21 -10.35 9.32 -11.36
C ASP A 21 -10.70 8.33 -10.25
N LEU A 22 -10.93 8.81 -9.03
CA LEU A 22 -11.43 7.96 -7.95
C LEU A 22 -12.81 7.41 -8.30
N ASP A 23 -13.71 8.23 -8.84
CA ASP A 23 -15.04 7.80 -9.29
C ASP A 23 -14.94 6.72 -10.38
N ARG A 24 -14.15 6.95 -11.44
CA ARG A 24 -13.94 5.94 -12.50
C ARG A 24 -13.33 4.64 -11.97
N THR A 25 -12.37 4.74 -11.06
CA THR A 25 -11.69 3.59 -10.47
C THR A 25 -12.65 2.77 -9.62
N VAL A 26 -13.44 3.42 -8.76
CA VAL A 26 -14.42 2.73 -7.91
C VAL A 26 -15.52 2.09 -8.77
N GLU A 27 -16.01 2.78 -9.80
CA GLU A 27 -16.99 2.23 -10.74
C GLU A 27 -16.48 0.97 -11.43
N PHE A 28 -15.22 0.95 -11.90
CA PHE A 28 -14.61 -0.22 -12.53
C PHE A 28 -14.67 -1.44 -11.59
N TRP A 29 -14.23 -1.29 -10.35
CA TRP A 29 -14.21 -2.40 -9.39
C TRP A 29 -15.61 -2.86 -8.98
N LEU A 30 -16.57 -1.94 -8.81
CA LEU A 30 -17.96 -2.29 -8.52
C LEU A 30 -18.61 -3.06 -9.66
N LYS A 31 -18.26 -2.72 -10.91
CA LYS A 31 -18.89 -3.30 -12.09
C LYS A 31 -18.36 -4.70 -12.43
N TYR A 32 -17.05 -4.91 -12.32
CA TYR A 32 -16.40 -6.08 -12.93
C TYR A 32 -15.90 -7.12 -11.93
N SER A 33 -15.74 -6.77 -10.66
CA SER A 33 -14.96 -7.59 -9.74
C SER A 33 -15.82 -8.48 -8.84
N HIS A 34 -17.13 -8.30 -8.75
CA HIS A 34 -17.96 -9.01 -7.75
C HIS A 34 -18.31 -10.42 -8.23
N ASP A 35 -18.03 -11.43 -7.42
CA ASP A 35 -18.47 -12.80 -7.67
C ASP A 35 -19.80 -13.05 -6.96
N GLU A 36 -20.91 -12.85 -7.68
CA GLU A 36 -22.26 -13.01 -7.12
C GLU A 36 -22.63 -14.47 -6.80
N GLU A 37 -21.88 -15.45 -7.31
CA GLU A 37 -22.17 -16.88 -7.11
C GLU A 37 -21.48 -17.43 -5.86
N PHE A 38 -20.17 -17.19 -5.71
CA PHE A 38 -19.39 -17.74 -4.59
C PHE A 38 -19.01 -16.70 -3.53
N GLY A 39 -19.25 -15.41 -3.78
CA GLY A 39 -18.80 -14.32 -2.93
C GLY A 39 -17.32 -13.97 -3.11
N GLY A 40 -16.91 -12.89 -2.44
CA GLY A 40 -15.59 -12.29 -2.65
C GLY A 40 -15.47 -11.60 -4.02
N PHE A 41 -14.23 -11.45 -4.49
CA PHE A 41 -13.95 -10.65 -5.67
C PHE A 41 -12.99 -11.33 -6.65
N PHE A 42 -13.23 -11.15 -7.95
CA PHE A 42 -12.26 -11.37 -9.01
C PHE A 42 -11.29 -10.20 -9.08
N THR A 43 -10.02 -10.50 -9.24
CA THR A 43 -8.96 -9.49 -9.37
C THR A 43 -8.19 -9.62 -10.67
N CYS A 44 -8.14 -10.82 -11.25
CA CYS A 44 -7.62 -11.06 -12.59
C CYS A 44 -8.59 -10.53 -13.67
N LEU A 45 -8.54 -9.22 -13.90
CA LEU A 45 -9.37 -8.49 -14.84
C LEU A 45 -8.54 -7.95 -16.01
N GLU A 46 -8.96 -8.23 -17.24
CA GLU A 46 -8.40 -7.67 -18.47
C GLU A 46 -8.66 -6.16 -18.56
N ALA A 47 -8.09 -5.51 -19.59
CA ALA A 47 -8.28 -4.08 -19.83
C ALA A 47 -9.75 -3.63 -19.90
N ASP A 48 -10.63 -4.49 -20.43
CA ASP A 48 -12.08 -4.25 -20.59
C ASP A 48 -12.92 -4.77 -19.41
N GLY A 49 -12.28 -5.29 -18.35
CA GLY A 49 -12.95 -5.80 -17.16
C GLY A 49 -13.36 -7.28 -17.24
N LYS A 50 -13.06 -8.01 -18.33
CA LYS A 50 -13.31 -9.46 -18.37
C LYS A 50 -12.42 -10.20 -17.37
N VAL A 51 -13.00 -11.20 -16.71
CA VAL A 51 -12.28 -12.09 -15.80
C VAL A 51 -11.47 -13.10 -16.63
N TYR A 52 -10.15 -13.12 -16.46
CA TYR A 52 -9.26 -14.09 -17.14
C TYR A 52 -8.77 -15.22 -16.22
N ASP A 53 -8.98 -15.10 -14.91
CA ASP A 53 -8.69 -16.14 -13.92
C ASP A 53 -9.59 -15.94 -12.69
N GLU A 54 -10.23 -17.02 -12.25
CA GLU A 54 -11.23 -16.97 -11.19
C GLU A 54 -10.66 -17.24 -9.78
N ARG A 55 -9.36 -17.51 -9.67
CA ARG A 55 -8.69 -17.68 -8.37
C ARG A 55 -8.84 -16.43 -7.51
N LYS A 56 -8.91 -16.65 -6.20
CA LYS A 56 -9.11 -15.61 -5.19
C LYS A 56 -7.81 -15.40 -4.42
N PHE A 57 -7.32 -14.15 -4.36
CA PHE A 57 -6.06 -13.81 -3.71
C PHE A 57 -6.32 -13.04 -2.41
N SER A 58 -5.98 -13.65 -1.26
CA SER A 58 -6.40 -13.16 0.06
C SER A 58 -5.97 -11.73 0.34
N TRP A 59 -4.77 -11.33 -0.10
CA TRP A 59 -4.31 -9.95 0.04
C TRP A 59 -5.32 -8.99 -0.60
N LEU A 60 -5.71 -9.27 -1.83
CA LEU A 60 -6.54 -8.40 -2.64
C LEU A 60 -8.01 -8.46 -2.20
N LEU A 61 -8.51 -9.62 -1.78
CA LEU A 61 -9.85 -9.74 -1.19
C LEU A 61 -9.97 -8.85 0.05
N CYS A 62 -9.05 -9.02 1.00
CA CYS A 62 -9.05 -8.26 2.24
C CYS A 62 -8.85 -6.75 1.97
N ARG A 63 -7.93 -6.41 1.07
CA ARG A 63 -7.71 -5.02 0.65
C ARG A 63 -8.96 -4.40 0.02
N GLN A 64 -9.71 -5.13 -0.81
CA GLN A 64 -10.93 -4.62 -1.42
C GLN A 64 -12.08 -4.44 -0.41
N VAL A 65 -12.23 -5.36 0.55
CA VAL A 65 -13.15 -5.17 1.69
C VAL A 65 -12.78 -3.90 2.46
N TRP A 66 -11.49 -3.74 2.78
CA TRP A 66 -10.99 -2.53 3.43
C TRP A 66 -11.29 -1.27 2.60
N THR A 67 -11.04 -1.29 1.29
CA THR A 67 -11.24 -0.13 0.41
C THR A 67 -12.70 0.30 0.40
N TYR A 68 -13.66 -0.61 0.20
CA TYR A 68 -15.09 -0.26 0.23
C TYR A 68 -15.56 0.23 1.59
N ALA A 69 -15.14 -0.41 2.67
CA ALA A 69 -15.48 0.03 4.02
C ALA A 69 -14.87 1.42 4.34
N ARG A 70 -13.64 1.68 3.89
CA ARG A 70 -12.95 2.97 4.06
C ARG A 70 -13.60 4.08 3.26
N LEU A 71 -13.95 3.83 1.99
CA LEU A 71 -14.71 4.76 1.16
C LEU A 71 -16.06 5.08 1.83
N TYR A 72 -16.79 4.07 2.29
CA TYR A 72 -18.06 4.26 2.99
C TYR A 72 -17.91 5.12 4.26
N ASN A 73 -16.85 4.91 5.05
CA ASN A 73 -16.62 5.64 6.30
C ASN A 73 -16.16 7.09 6.09
N ASP A 74 -15.23 7.29 5.17
CA ASP A 74 -14.43 8.52 5.13
C ASP A 74 -14.80 9.44 3.96
N MET A 75 -15.57 8.98 2.97
CA MET A 75 -15.91 9.73 1.77
C MET A 75 -17.44 9.87 1.61
N PRO A 76 -18.02 11.07 1.84
CA PRO A 76 -19.47 11.25 1.83
C PRO A 76 -20.16 10.76 0.55
N ARG A 77 -19.53 10.92 -0.63
CA ARG A 77 -20.10 10.47 -1.90
C ARG A 77 -20.21 8.94 -2.02
N TYR A 78 -19.43 8.18 -1.26
CA TYR A 78 -19.48 6.72 -1.22
C TYR A 78 -20.18 6.17 0.03
N HIS A 79 -20.76 7.04 0.87
CA HIS A 79 -21.59 6.62 2.01
C HIS A 79 -22.97 6.13 1.54
N GLN A 80 -22.95 5.05 0.76
CA GLN A 80 -24.12 4.49 0.09
C GLN A 80 -24.26 3.01 0.44
N ALA A 81 -25.51 2.55 0.62
CA ALA A 81 -25.82 1.20 1.06
C ALA A 81 -25.18 0.11 0.19
N HIS A 82 -25.14 0.32 -1.14
CA HIS A 82 -24.57 -0.67 -2.06
C HIS A 82 -23.04 -0.84 -1.90
N ILE A 83 -22.31 0.21 -1.49
CA ILE A 83 -20.86 0.13 -1.21
C ILE A 83 -20.62 -0.70 0.06
N LEU A 84 -21.37 -0.43 1.12
CA LEU A 84 -21.28 -1.19 2.37
C LEU A 84 -21.69 -2.65 2.16
N GLU A 85 -22.72 -2.89 1.36
CA GLU A 85 -23.19 -4.24 1.03
C GLU A 85 -22.12 -5.05 0.28
N ALA A 86 -21.43 -4.43 -0.68
CA ALA A 86 -20.30 -5.06 -1.36
C ALA A 86 -19.17 -5.41 -0.39
N ALA A 87 -18.84 -4.51 0.54
CA ALA A 87 -17.85 -4.77 1.58
C ALA A 87 -18.28 -5.93 2.51
N ARG A 88 -19.57 -6.00 2.86
CA ARG A 88 -20.16 -7.06 3.69
C ARG A 88 -20.13 -8.43 3.01
N LYS A 89 -20.52 -8.53 1.75
CA LYS A 89 -20.41 -9.79 0.98
C LYS A 89 -18.94 -10.26 0.90
N GLY A 90 -18.02 -9.33 0.68
CA GLY A 90 -16.59 -9.63 0.69
C GLY A 90 -16.07 -10.08 2.07
N SER A 91 -16.52 -9.43 3.15
CA SER A 91 -16.11 -9.78 4.52
C SER A 91 -16.60 -11.18 4.93
N GLU A 92 -17.84 -11.53 4.55
CA GLU A 92 -18.41 -12.86 4.75
C GLU A 92 -17.56 -13.95 4.08
N PHE A 93 -17.09 -13.71 2.85
CA PHE A 93 -16.19 -14.65 2.16
C PHE A 93 -14.85 -14.80 2.89
N ILE A 94 -14.16 -13.69 3.20
CA ILE A 94 -12.82 -13.78 3.81
C ILE A 94 -12.85 -14.38 5.21
N MET A 95 -13.89 -14.08 6.02
CA MET A 95 -14.05 -14.70 7.34
C MET A 95 -14.25 -16.21 7.26
N LYS A 96 -14.94 -16.68 6.21
CA LYS A 96 -15.27 -18.09 6.02
C LYS A 96 -14.12 -18.92 5.45
N TYR A 97 -13.36 -18.37 4.50
CA TYR A 97 -12.47 -19.18 3.66
C TYR A 97 -10.98 -18.82 3.75
N VAL A 98 -10.62 -17.58 4.08
CA VAL A 98 -9.21 -17.13 3.95
C VAL A 98 -8.31 -17.75 5.02
N LYS A 99 -8.85 -18.12 6.18
CA LYS A 99 -8.09 -18.65 7.31
C LYS A 99 -8.20 -20.16 7.42
N ASP A 100 -7.09 -20.80 7.77
CA ASP A 100 -7.10 -22.15 8.29
C ASP A 100 -7.84 -22.19 9.64
N PRO A 101 -8.90 -23.00 9.79
CA PRO A 101 -9.73 -23.00 11.00
C PRO A 101 -9.02 -23.58 12.23
N LYS A 102 -7.87 -24.26 12.07
CA LYS A 102 -7.10 -24.83 13.18
C LYS A 102 -5.98 -23.90 13.62
N THR A 103 -5.30 -23.25 12.68
CA THR A 103 -4.09 -22.47 12.96
C THR A 103 -4.28 -20.95 12.87
N ASN A 104 -5.41 -20.50 12.33
CA ASN A 104 -5.68 -19.10 11.93
C ASN A 104 -4.72 -18.56 10.86
N LYS A 105 -3.80 -19.36 10.31
CA LYS A 105 -2.94 -18.93 9.21
C LYS A 105 -3.80 -18.63 7.99
N CYS A 106 -3.63 -17.46 7.39
CA CYS A 106 -4.28 -17.13 6.14
C CYS A 106 -3.59 -17.82 4.97
N TYR A 107 -4.40 -18.42 4.09
CA TYR A 107 -3.95 -18.82 2.77
C TYR A 107 -3.66 -17.57 1.92
N LEU A 108 -2.73 -17.68 0.97
CA LEU A 108 -2.43 -16.62 0.00
C LEU A 108 -3.39 -16.69 -1.21
N THR A 109 -3.62 -17.90 -1.71
CA THR A 109 -4.43 -18.15 -2.91
C THR A 109 -5.47 -19.22 -2.61
N LEU A 110 -6.69 -18.99 -3.10
CA LEU A 110 -7.80 -19.93 -3.05
C LEU A 110 -8.39 -20.16 -4.44
N THR A 111 -9.12 -21.25 -4.62
CA THR A 111 -10.04 -21.42 -5.75
C THR A 111 -11.17 -20.38 -5.67
N ARG A 112 -11.96 -20.27 -6.75
CA ARG A 112 -13.14 -19.40 -6.79
C ARG A 112 -14.08 -19.61 -5.60
N GLU A 113 -14.30 -20.87 -5.24
CA GLU A 113 -15.21 -21.33 -4.18
C GLU A 113 -14.61 -21.28 -2.77
N GLY A 114 -13.36 -20.83 -2.63
CA GLY A 114 -12.69 -20.67 -1.35
C GLY A 114 -11.92 -21.90 -0.84
N LYS A 115 -11.53 -22.84 -1.71
CA LYS A 115 -10.62 -23.94 -1.31
C LYS A 115 -9.16 -23.47 -1.35
N PRO A 116 -8.33 -23.79 -0.35
CA PRO A 116 -6.95 -23.31 -0.31
C PRO A 116 -6.08 -23.91 -1.42
N ILE A 117 -5.27 -23.08 -2.07
CA ILE A 117 -4.29 -23.46 -3.10
C ILE A 117 -2.86 -23.26 -2.60
N LYS A 118 -2.58 -22.08 -2.03
CA LYS A 118 -1.21 -21.68 -1.64
C LYS A 118 -1.24 -20.98 -0.29
N SER A 119 -0.27 -21.29 0.56
CA SER A 119 0.03 -20.55 1.78
C SER A 119 1.46 -20.02 1.69
N GLN A 120 1.72 -18.86 2.28
CA GLN A 120 3.04 -18.23 2.31
C GLN A 120 3.49 -18.01 3.76
N ARG A 121 4.76 -18.28 4.03
CA ARG A 121 5.41 -18.06 5.34
C ARG A 121 5.69 -16.57 5.58
N THR A 122 4.63 -15.78 5.65
CA THR A 122 4.64 -14.33 5.91
C THR A 122 3.39 -13.96 6.69
N ILE A 123 3.33 -12.72 7.21
CA ILE A 123 2.18 -12.17 7.93
C ILE A 123 1.24 -11.32 7.06
N PHE A 124 1.56 -11.10 5.78
CA PHE A 124 0.87 -10.10 4.97
C PHE A 124 -0.61 -10.40 4.70
N SER A 125 -0.99 -11.67 4.48
CA SER A 125 -2.40 -12.05 4.30
C SER A 125 -3.21 -11.75 5.56
N GLU A 126 -2.61 -11.99 6.72
CA GLU A 126 -3.18 -11.72 8.03
C GLU A 126 -3.25 -10.23 8.31
N SER A 127 -2.23 -9.47 7.93
CA SER A 127 -2.24 -8.02 8.05
C SER A 127 -3.41 -7.41 7.28
N PHE A 128 -3.59 -7.75 6.01
CA PHE A 128 -4.73 -7.23 5.25
C PHE A 128 -6.07 -7.72 5.82
N TYR A 129 -6.13 -8.93 6.37
CA TYR A 129 -7.32 -9.41 7.08
C TYR A 129 -7.65 -8.53 8.31
N VAL A 130 -6.65 -8.21 9.15
CA VAL A 130 -6.83 -7.26 10.28
C VAL A 130 -7.35 -5.92 9.77
N MET A 131 -6.78 -5.37 8.70
CA MET A 131 -7.22 -4.11 8.13
C MET A 131 -8.70 -4.17 7.71
N ALA A 132 -9.09 -5.20 6.96
CA ALA A 132 -10.47 -5.40 6.51
C ALA A 132 -11.44 -5.48 7.69
N MET A 133 -11.13 -6.29 8.70
CA MET A 133 -11.99 -6.47 9.87
C MET A 133 -12.10 -5.19 10.71
N ALA A 134 -10.99 -4.49 10.94
CA ALA A 134 -10.99 -3.23 11.70
C ALA A 134 -11.84 -2.15 10.99
N GLU A 135 -11.74 -2.06 9.67
CA GLU A 135 -12.49 -1.08 8.89
C GLU A 135 -13.98 -1.44 8.79
N MET A 136 -14.32 -2.73 8.67
CA MET A 136 -15.70 -3.21 8.73
C MET A 136 -16.35 -2.97 10.11
N TYR A 137 -15.58 -3.07 11.20
CA TYR A 137 -16.08 -2.67 12.51
C TYR A 137 -16.37 -1.16 12.56
N ARG A 138 -15.50 -0.32 12.00
CA ARG A 138 -15.76 1.13 11.93
C ARG A 138 -17.07 1.43 11.21
N ALA A 139 -17.34 0.73 10.10
CA ALA A 139 -18.53 0.92 9.27
C ALA A 139 -19.83 0.38 9.90
N THR A 140 -19.77 -0.74 10.63
CA THR A 140 -20.98 -1.46 11.07
C THR A 140 -21.17 -1.54 12.58
N LYS A 141 -20.12 -1.27 13.37
CA LYS A 141 -20.05 -1.56 14.82
C LYS A 141 -20.34 -3.02 15.19
N GLY A 142 -20.18 -3.96 14.25
CA GLY A 142 -20.40 -5.39 14.49
C GLY A 142 -19.31 -6.03 15.33
N ASP A 143 -19.64 -6.51 16.53
CA ASP A 143 -18.69 -7.07 17.50
C ASP A 143 -17.81 -8.19 16.95
N THR A 144 -18.33 -9.00 16.01
CA THR A 144 -17.56 -10.08 15.37
C THR A 144 -16.33 -9.53 14.64
N TYR A 145 -16.47 -8.42 13.91
CA TYR A 145 -15.36 -7.81 13.18
C TYR A 145 -14.25 -7.31 14.14
N LYS A 146 -14.63 -6.69 15.27
CA LYS A 146 -13.66 -6.28 16.29
C LYS A 146 -12.92 -7.48 16.88
N LYS A 147 -13.65 -8.55 17.24
CA LYS A 147 -13.04 -9.78 17.78
C LYS A 147 -12.06 -10.40 16.79
N GLU A 148 -12.44 -10.48 15.53
CA GLU A 148 -11.61 -11.01 14.44
C GLU A 148 -10.33 -10.19 14.23
N ALA A 149 -10.44 -8.86 14.15
CA ALA A 149 -9.29 -7.97 13.99
C ALA A 149 -8.30 -8.11 15.15
N MET A 150 -8.80 -8.07 16.38
CA MET A 150 -7.95 -8.14 17.58
C MET A 150 -7.31 -9.52 17.78
N ALA A 151 -8.05 -10.60 17.51
CA ALA A 151 -7.51 -11.95 17.60
C ALA A 151 -6.37 -12.17 16.59
N MET A 152 -6.56 -11.72 15.34
CA MET A 152 -5.54 -11.84 14.31
C MET A 152 -4.34 -10.93 14.60
N MET A 153 -4.55 -9.69 15.06
CA MET A 153 -3.45 -8.81 15.46
C MET A 153 -2.59 -9.44 16.56
N LYS A 154 -3.21 -10.01 17.60
CA LYS A 154 -2.48 -10.72 18.66
C LYS A 154 -1.66 -11.89 18.11
N GLN A 155 -2.21 -12.63 17.15
CA GLN A 155 -1.52 -13.75 16.49
C GLN A 155 -0.30 -13.27 15.67
N ILE A 156 -0.46 -12.19 14.91
CA ILE A 156 0.64 -11.56 14.14
C ILE A 156 1.77 -11.14 15.09
N VAL A 157 1.45 -10.42 16.17
CA VAL A 157 2.46 -9.98 17.15
C VAL A 157 3.20 -11.16 17.76
N HIS A 158 2.49 -12.23 18.10
CA HIS A 158 3.11 -13.45 18.60
C HIS A 158 4.08 -14.06 17.56
N TRP A 159 3.67 -14.17 16.29
CA TRP A 159 4.54 -14.73 15.24
C TRP A 159 5.79 -13.90 14.96
N VAL A 160 5.69 -12.56 15.09
CA VAL A 160 6.83 -11.67 14.84
C VAL A 160 7.77 -11.60 16.04
N LYS A 161 7.23 -11.49 17.25
CA LYS A 161 8.01 -11.14 18.46
C LYS A 161 8.36 -12.33 19.35
N VAL A 162 7.62 -13.43 19.26
CA VAL A 162 7.74 -14.55 20.20
C VAL A 162 8.11 -15.85 19.49
N ASP A 163 7.24 -16.33 18.60
CA ASP A 163 7.45 -17.59 17.90
C ASP A 163 6.82 -17.60 16.51
N GLY A 164 7.65 -17.54 15.48
CA GLY A 164 7.24 -17.61 14.09
C GLY A 164 6.96 -19.03 13.56
N SER A 165 6.97 -20.08 14.39
CA SER A 165 6.73 -21.47 13.96
C SER A 165 5.36 -21.66 13.31
N GLY A 166 4.34 -20.94 13.79
CA GLY A 166 2.99 -20.97 13.23
C GLY A 166 2.87 -20.38 11.81
N LEU A 167 3.90 -19.71 11.30
CA LEU A 167 3.95 -19.27 9.90
C LEU A 167 4.30 -20.41 8.92
N GLY A 168 4.69 -21.60 9.43
CA GLY A 168 5.06 -22.78 8.64
C GLY A 168 6.51 -23.23 8.87
N PRO A 169 7.05 -24.19 8.10
CA PRO A 169 8.44 -24.61 8.26
C PRO A 169 9.42 -23.48 7.86
N LYS A 170 10.44 -23.23 8.69
CA LYS A 170 11.53 -22.28 8.41
C LYS A 170 12.78 -23.06 7.98
N ILE A 171 13.42 -22.65 6.89
CA ILE A 171 14.78 -23.07 6.58
C ILE A 171 15.73 -22.17 7.39
N PRO A 172 16.61 -22.72 8.25
CA PRO A 172 17.58 -21.92 8.98
C PRO A 172 18.45 -21.11 8.02
N GLN A 173 18.51 -19.80 8.22
CA GLN A 173 19.41 -18.91 7.49
C GLN A 173 20.67 -18.67 8.34
N PRO A 174 21.85 -18.51 7.73
CA PRO A 174 23.09 -18.24 8.45
C PRO A 174 23.01 -16.94 9.27
N THR A 175 22.31 -15.94 8.73
CA THR A 175 22.13 -14.63 9.33
C THR A 175 20.64 -14.33 9.43
N PRO A 176 20.11 -14.02 10.62
CA PRO A 176 18.77 -13.47 10.77
C PRO A 176 18.66 -12.12 10.05
N THR A 177 17.62 -11.94 9.23
CA THR A 177 17.39 -10.72 8.46
C THR A 177 16.09 -10.04 8.88
N SER A 178 16.06 -8.71 8.74
CA SER A 178 14.82 -7.92 8.74
C SER A 178 14.55 -7.42 7.33
N SER A 179 13.28 -7.46 6.93
CA SER A 179 12.76 -6.94 5.67
C SER A 179 11.89 -5.74 6.01
N LEU A 180 12.09 -4.60 5.34
CA LEU A 180 11.42 -3.32 5.62
C LEU A 180 9.89 -3.45 5.68
N ALA A 181 9.34 -4.36 4.87
CA ALA A 181 7.91 -4.60 4.77
C ALA A 181 7.26 -5.04 6.08
N VAL A 182 8.01 -5.72 6.97
CA VAL A 182 7.48 -6.26 8.23
C VAL A 182 7.19 -5.13 9.24
N PRO A 183 8.16 -4.29 9.63
CA PRO A 183 7.85 -3.20 10.54
C PRO A 183 6.94 -2.14 9.88
N MET A 184 7.05 -1.90 8.57
CA MET A 184 6.12 -1.01 7.85
C MET A 184 4.67 -1.47 7.97
N ILE A 185 4.35 -2.73 7.64
CA ILE A 185 2.96 -3.21 7.71
C ILE A 185 2.43 -3.22 9.14
N LEU A 186 3.28 -3.51 10.14
CA LEU A 186 2.88 -3.48 11.54
C LEU A 186 2.53 -2.06 12.01
N LEU A 187 3.28 -1.05 11.62
CA LEU A 187 2.93 0.35 11.87
C LEU A 187 1.57 0.70 11.26
N MET A 188 1.34 0.30 10.01
CA MET A 188 0.04 0.51 9.34
C MET A 188 -1.11 -0.20 10.07
N LEU A 189 -0.89 -1.40 10.61
CA LEU A 189 -1.90 -2.10 11.42
C LEU A 189 -2.22 -1.36 12.72
N ILE A 190 -1.20 -0.85 13.42
CA ILE A 190 -1.38 -0.09 14.65
C ILE A 190 -2.20 1.18 14.37
N ASP A 191 -1.89 1.90 13.30
CA ASP A 191 -2.64 3.07 12.87
C ASP A 191 -4.09 2.73 12.50
N GLN A 192 -4.30 1.65 11.76
CA GLN A 192 -5.63 1.17 11.40
C GLN A 192 -6.47 0.78 12.64
N LEU A 193 -5.88 0.16 13.65
CA LEU A 193 -6.55 -0.15 14.91
C LEU A 193 -6.83 1.12 15.74
N GLY A 194 -5.97 2.13 15.66
CA GLY A 194 -6.22 3.44 16.28
C GLY A 194 -7.44 4.15 15.71
N LEU A 195 -7.70 4.01 14.40
CA LEU A 195 -8.92 4.51 13.76
C LEU A 195 -10.18 3.77 14.22
N MET A 196 -10.03 2.50 14.60
CA MET A 196 -11.11 1.66 15.10
C MET A 196 -11.54 2.09 16.50
N ASP A 197 -10.56 2.27 17.39
CA ASP A 197 -10.73 2.68 18.79
C ASP A 197 -9.38 3.19 19.33
N PRO A 198 -9.26 4.48 19.69
CA PRO A 198 -7.99 5.05 20.16
C PRO A 198 -7.35 4.32 21.34
N ALA A 199 -8.15 3.68 22.22
CA ALA A 199 -7.62 2.93 23.36
C ALA A 199 -6.86 1.67 22.92
N HIS A 200 -7.16 1.10 21.75
CA HIS A 200 -6.49 -0.09 21.23
C HIS A 200 -5.13 0.22 20.61
N ALA A 201 -4.95 1.41 20.02
CA ALA A 201 -3.62 1.86 19.58
C ALA A 201 -2.64 1.98 20.75
N GLY A 202 -3.10 2.50 21.90
CA GLY A 202 -2.28 2.61 23.11
C GLY A 202 -1.78 1.26 23.64
N GLY A 203 -2.48 0.15 23.35
CA GLY A 203 -2.07 -1.20 23.71
C GLY A 203 -0.90 -1.77 22.89
N TYR A 204 -0.45 -1.05 21.83
CA TYR A 204 0.64 -1.48 20.95
C TYR A 204 1.78 -0.44 20.86
N ASN A 205 1.91 0.46 21.84
CA ASN A 205 2.98 1.47 21.84
C ASN A 205 4.38 0.83 21.80
N ASP A 206 4.65 -0.17 22.64
CA ASP A 206 5.94 -0.88 22.64
C ASP A 206 6.25 -1.55 21.30
N LEU A 207 5.21 -2.06 20.61
CA LEU A 207 5.37 -2.63 19.28
C LEU A 207 5.65 -1.52 18.24
N ALA A 208 4.98 -0.38 18.35
CA ALA A 208 5.20 0.76 17.48
C ALA A 208 6.64 1.29 17.61
N ASP A 209 7.14 1.44 18.83
CA ASP A 209 8.52 1.88 19.09
C ASP A 209 9.52 0.87 18.53
N TRP A 210 9.30 -0.44 18.74
CA TRP A 210 10.13 -1.47 18.12
C TRP A 210 10.10 -1.40 16.58
N CYS A 211 8.93 -1.19 15.97
CA CYS A 211 8.85 -1.08 14.51
C CYS A 211 9.56 0.18 14.00
N LEU A 212 9.47 1.30 14.72
CA LEU A 212 10.17 2.54 14.36
C LEU A 212 11.69 2.34 14.44
N GLU A 213 12.19 1.75 15.52
CA GLU A 213 13.60 1.39 15.64
C GLU A 213 14.04 0.47 14.50
N ASP A 214 13.24 -0.56 14.18
CA ASP A 214 13.57 -1.52 13.13
C ASP A 214 13.57 -0.87 11.73
N VAL A 215 12.58 -0.03 11.40
CA VAL A 215 12.57 0.75 10.15
C VAL A 215 13.82 1.63 10.02
N LEU A 216 14.25 2.28 11.11
CA LEU A 216 15.42 3.16 11.06
C LEU A 216 16.73 2.39 10.81
N LYS A 217 16.81 1.10 11.16
CA LYS A 217 17.96 0.25 10.78
C LYS A 217 18.08 0.07 9.26
N HIS A 218 17.01 0.25 8.49
CA HIS A 218 17.09 0.16 7.03
C HIS A 218 17.74 1.39 6.39
N VAL A 219 17.92 2.48 7.15
CA VAL A 219 18.67 3.67 6.69
C VAL A 219 20.16 3.40 6.85
N GLN A 220 20.82 3.13 5.72
CA GLN A 220 22.21 2.76 5.63
C GLN A 220 22.99 3.78 4.79
N ARG A 221 24.32 3.68 4.80
CA ARG A 221 25.19 4.45 3.88
C ARG A 221 24.94 5.96 3.88
N GLY A 222 24.54 6.53 5.02
CA GLY A 222 24.28 7.96 5.17
C GLY A 222 23.00 8.49 4.52
N GLY A 223 22.02 7.64 4.21
CA GLY A 223 20.71 8.07 3.69
C GLY A 223 20.03 7.13 2.69
N VAL A 224 20.56 5.93 2.48
CA VAL A 224 20.03 4.94 1.54
C VAL A 224 19.12 3.96 2.28
N VAL A 225 17.88 3.82 1.83
CA VAL A 225 16.92 2.86 2.40
C VAL A 225 17.07 1.51 1.71
N LEU A 226 17.59 0.51 2.41
CA LEU A 226 17.77 -0.86 1.89
C LEU A 226 16.57 -1.73 2.24
N GLU A 227 16.14 -2.62 1.34
CA GLU A 227 15.00 -3.51 1.58
C GLU A 227 15.26 -4.51 2.71
N ASN A 228 16.50 -5.00 2.83
CA ASN A 228 16.87 -6.03 3.78
C ASN A 228 18.15 -5.64 4.54
N VAL A 229 18.13 -5.83 5.85
CA VAL A 229 19.28 -5.68 6.75
C VAL A 229 19.37 -6.89 7.67
N SER A 230 20.48 -7.05 8.40
CA SER A 230 20.53 -8.03 9.48
C SER A 230 19.55 -7.66 10.59
N ALA A 231 19.15 -8.61 11.44
CA ALA A 231 18.28 -8.32 12.58
C ALA A 231 18.87 -7.26 13.55
N ASP A 232 20.19 -7.14 13.57
CA ASP A 232 20.93 -6.17 14.38
C ASP A 232 21.11 -4.81 13.67
N GLY A 233 20.71 -4.70 12.39
CA GLY A 233 20.75 -3.46 11.62
C GLY A 233 22.04 -3.23 10.83
N GLU A 234 22.79 -4.30 10.56
CA GLU A 234 23.98 -4.26 9.70
C GLU A 234 23.59 -4.53 8.24
N GLU A 235 24.32 -3.92 7.31
CA GLU A 235 24.15 -4.19 5.88
C GLU A 235 24.48 -5.66 5.55
N LEU A 236 23.62 -6.30 4.75
CA LEU A 236 23.85 -7.68 4.30
C LEU A 236 24.82 -7.73 3.10
N PRO A 237 25.59 -8.81 2.92
CA PRO A 237 26.39 -8.98 1.72
C PRO A 237 25.54 -9.32 0.49
N GLY A 238 26.10 -9.08 -0.70
CA GLY A 238 25.50 -9.54 -1.96
C GLY A 238 24.30 -8.71 -2.42
N SER A 239 23.55 -9.22 -3.41
CA SER A 239 22.46 -8.47 -4.04
C SER A 239 21.27 -8.23 -3.10
N GLU A 240 21.06 -9.08 -2.11
CA GLU A 240 19.96 -8.92 -1.14
C GLU A 240 20.17 -7.68 -0.25
N GLY A 241 21.40 -7.46 0.22
CA GLY A 241 21.74 -6.31 1.05
C GLY A 241 21.99 -5.02 0.29
N ARG A 242 22.00 -5.03 -1.05
CA ARG A 242 22.06 -3.80 -1.87
C ARG A 242 20.74 -3.45 -2.53
N LEU A 243 19.71 -4.28 -2.35
CA LEU A 243 18.42 -4.09 -2.99
C LEU A 243 17.71 -2.87 -2.40
N ILE A 244 17.29 -1.97 -3.27
CA ILE A 244 16.44 -0.82 -2.94
C ILE A 244 15.15 -0.96 -3.74
N ASN A 245 14.01 -0.75 -3.10
CA ASN A 245 12.73 -0.51 -3.76
C ASN A 245 12.30 0.94 -3.48
N PRO A 246 12.44 1.87 -4.44
CA PRO A 246 12.10 3.28 -4.22
C PRO A 246 10.66 3.48 -3.78
N GLY A 247 9.72 2.75 -4.38
CA GLY A 247 8.29 2.83 -4.02
C GLY A 247 8.02 2.45 -2.58
N HIS A 248 8.69 1.41 -2.08
CA HIS A 248 8.51 0.90 -0.72
C HIS A 248 9.13 1.84 0.33
N ALA A 249 10.30 2.42 0.03
CA ALA A 249 10.90 3.45 0.86
C ALA A 249 9.99 4.68 0.94
N ILE A 250 9.42 5.12 -0.18
CA ILE A 250 8.49 6.26 -0.23
C ILE A 250 7.17 5.96 0.51
N GLU A 251 6.62 4.73 0.38
CA GLU A 251 5.45 4.28 1.16
C GLU A 251 5.73 4.36 2.66
N THR A 252 6.88 3.82 3.08
CA THR A 252 7.34 3.91 4.46
C THR A 252 7.49 5.38 4.90
N GLY A 253 8.01 6.23 4.03
CA GLY A 253 8.20 7.65 4.28
C GLY A 253 6.91 8.38 4.66
N TRP A 254 5.81 8.18 3.93
CA TRP A 254 4.55 8.83 4.29
C TRP A 254 3.93 8.25 5.57
N VAL A 255 4.12 6.95 5.84
CA VAL A 255 3.72 6.32 7.11
C VAL A 255 4.46 6.97 8.28
N LEU A 256 5.79 7.12 8.17
CA LEU A 256 6.60 7.77 9.20
C LEU A 256 6.22 9.24 9.38
N LEU A 257 5.99 9.96 8.28
CA LEU A 257 5.62 11.37 8.29
C LEU A 257 4.29 11.61 9.02
N ASP A 258 3.24 10.85 8.69
CA ASP A 258 1.93 10.97 9.34
C ASP A 258 2.03 10.71 10.85
N ARG A 259 2.81 9.70 11.25
CA ARG A 259 3.05 9.38 12.67
C ARG A 259 3.86 10.46 13.38
N ALA A 260 4.93 10.95 12.75
CA ALA A 260 5.79 11.98 13.31
C ALA A 260 5.01 13.26 13.60
N VAL A 261 4.16 13.70 12.66
CA VAL A 261 3.32 14.88 12.82
C VAL A 261 2.31 14.71 13.96
N LYS A 262 1.61 13.56 14.02
CA LYS A 262 0.64 13.28 15.10
C LYS A 262 1.27 13.23 16.49
N GLN A 263 2.55 12.85 16.58
CA GLN A 263 3.29 12.73 17.84
C GLN A 263 4.16 13.95 18.16
N GLY A 264 4.26 14.93 17.25
CA GLY A 264 5.18 16.06 17.40
C GLY A 264 6.67 15.66 17.41
N LYS A 265 7.05 14.57 16.74
CA LYS A 265 8.44 14.07 16.67
C LYS A 265 9.18 14.67 15.46
N GLU A 266 9.80 15.85 15.65
CA GLU A 266 10.43 16.59 14.54
C GLU A 266 11.61 15.84 13.90
N GLU A 267 12.44 15.14 14.68
CA GLU A 267 13.55 14.34 14.13
C GLU A 267 13.05 13.23 13.19
N LEU A 268 12.00 12.51 13.59
CA LEU A 268 11.40 11.47 12.75
C LEU A 268 10.77 12.06 11.48
N LYS A 269 10.14 13.23 11.60
CA LYS A 269 9.59 13.97 10.46
C LYS A 269 10.69 14.31 9.46
N GLN A 270 11.84 14.80 9.92
CA GLN A 270 12.96 15.12 9.04
C GLN A 270 13.51 13.88 8.33
N VAL A 271 13.70 12.77 9.06
CA VAL A 271 14.13 11.50 8.45
C VAL A 271 13.13 10.99 7.41
N ALA A 272 11.83 11.09 7.68
CA ALA A 272 10.79 10.72 6.72
C ALA A 272 10.88 11.56 5.44
N LEU A 273 11.04 12.88 5.57
CA LEU A 273 11.09 13.83 4.46
C LEU A 273 12.37 13.69 3.62
N ASP A 274 13.54 13.73 4.26
CA ASP A 274 14.82 13.78 3.56
C ASP A 274 15.22 12.41 3.01
N THR A 275 15.12 11.37 3.84
CA THR A 275 15.66 10.04 3.53
C THR A 275 14.65 9.17 2.79
N PHE A 276 13.48 8.93 3.41
CA PHE A 276 12.51 7.98 2.87
C PHE A 276 11.73 8.53 1.67
N ILE A 277 11.48 9.84 1.63
CA ILE A 277 10.74 10.47 0.53
C ILE A 277 11.72 11.06 -0.50
N THR A 278 12.52 12.05 -0.12
CA THR A 278 13.28 12.86 -1.08
C THR A 278 14.44 12.09 -1.72
N GLU A 279 15.33 11.51 -0.93
CA GLU A 279 16.48 10.75 -1.44
C GLU A 279 16.02 9.52 -2.22
N SER A 280 15.05 8.77 -1.69
CA SER A 280 14.49 7.59 -2.37
C SER A 280 13.81 7.95 -3.70
N PHE A 281 13.13 9.10 -3.78
CA PHE A 281 12.58 9.61 -5.04
C PHE A 281 13.67 9.98 -6.03
N ASN A 282 14.65 10.78 -5.61
CA ASN A 282 15.72 11.26 -6.49
C ASN A 282 16.54 10.10 -7.05
N ARG A 283 16.84 9.10 -6.23
CA ARG A 283 17.59 7.91 -6.65
C ARG A 283 16.75 6.95 -7.49
N GLY A 284 15.44 6.89 -7.25
CA GLY A 284 14.53 5.98 -7.94
C GLY A 284 14.01 6.50 -9.28
N TRP A 285 14.08 7.80 -9.54
CA TRP A 285 13.49 8.40 -10.74
C TRP A 285 14.35 8.17 -11.99
N ASP A 286 13.74 7.67 -13.06
CA ASP A 286 14.39 7.52 -14.37
C ASP A 286 14.35 8.85 -15.13
N ASP A 287 15.48 9.55 -15.23
CA ASP A 287 15.57 10.82 -15.96
C ASP A 287 15.50 10.66 -17.48
N GLU A 288 15.68 9.44 -18.01
CA GLU A 288 15.61 9.18 -19.46
C GLU A 288 14.16 9.01 -19.93
N PHE A 289 13.36 8.18 -19.24
CA PHE A 289 11.99 7.85 -19.64
C PHE A 289 10.91 8.38 -18.68
N GLY A 290 11.29 8.97 -17.55
CA GLY A 290 10.36 9.34 -16.48
C GLY A 290 9.89 8.12 -15.67
N GLY A 291 9.29 8.39 -14.52
CA GLY A 291 8.76 7.36 -13.62
C GLY A 291 9.83 6.71 -12.74
N LEU A 292 9.38 6.10 -11.64
CA LEU A 292 10.23 5.39 -10.69
C LEU A 292 10.57 3.99 -11.23
N PHE A 293 11.85 3.62 -11.16
CA PHE A 293 12.28 2.23 -11.29
C PHE A 293 11.63 1.36 -10.22
N TYR A 294 11.40 0.08 -10.55
CA TYR A 294 10.82 -0.85 -9.58
C TYR A 294 11.84 -1.28 -8.52
N PHE A 295 13.06 -1.59 -8.97
CA PHE A 295 14.18 -1.90 -8.09
C PHE A 295 15.45 -1.22 -8.59
N ILE A 296 16.33 -0.84 -7.68
CA ILE A 296 17.68 -0.35 -7.97
C ILE A 296 18.70 -1.04 -7.05
N ASP A 297 19.96 -1.10 -7.47
CA ASP A 297 21.06 -1.63 -6.65
C ASP A 297 21.85 -0.45 -6.04
N ALA A 298 22.15 -0.52 -4.76
CA ALA A 298 22.83 0.54 -4.03
C ALA A 298 24.26 0.85 -4.51
N ASP A 299 24.90 -0.09 -5.23
CA ASP A 299 26.21 0.04 -5.88
C ASP A 299 26.09 0.19 -7.42
N GLU A 300 24.88 0.36 -7.97
CA GLU A 300 24.62 0.38 -9.42
C GLU A 300 25.08 -0.90 -10.15
N ARG A 301 25.05 -2.04 -9.45
CA ARG A 301 25.38 -3.35 -10.03
C ARG A 301 24.17 -3.95 -10.76
N PRO A 302 24.40 -4.92 -11.66
CA PRO A 302 23.31 -5.67 -12.29
C PRO A 302 22.38 -6.32 -11.24
N LEU A 303 21.08 -6.06 -11.38
CA LEU A 303 20.03 -6.62 -10.53
C LEU A 303 19.65 -8.04 -10.97
N VAL A 304 19.17 -8.83 -10.00
CA VAL A 304 18.69 -10.20 -10.25
C VAL A 304 17.21 -10.22 -10.66
N GLN A 305 16.46 -9.17 -10.32
CA GLN A 305 15.06 -8.98 -10.70
C GLN A 305 15.00 -8.60 -12.16
N LEU A 306 14.36 -9.41 -13.01
CA LEU A 306 14.24 -9.12 -14.44
C LEU A 306 13.35 -7.90 -14.73
N GLU A 307 12.49 -7.58 -13.78
CA GLU A 307 11.53 -6.49 -13.80
C GLU A 307 12.03 -5.20 -13.16
N TRP A 308 13.31 -5.11 -12.79
CA TRP A 308 13.87 -3.97 -12.04
C TRP A 308 13.59 -2.61 -12.69
N ASP A 309 13.64 -2.55 -14.02
CA ASP A 309 13.47 -1.32 -14.79
C ASP A 309 12.01 -1.00 -15.14
N MET A 310 11.08 -1.89 -14.80
CA MET A 310 9.66 -1.70 -15.09
C MET A 310 9.09 -0.56 -14.27
N LYS A 311 8.06 0.08 -14.82
CA LYS A 311 7.32 1.15 -14.15
C LYS A 311 6.01 0.57 -13.67
N LEU A 312 5.90 0.35 -12.36
CA LEU A 312 4.68 -0.21 -11.74
C LEU A 312 3.77 0.92 -11.27
N TRP A 313 2.46 0.67 -11.23
CA TRP A 313 1.48 1.67 -10.77
C TRP A 313 1.70 2.11 -9.31
N TRP A 314 1.91 1.14 -8.41
CA TRP A 314 1.85 1.40 -6.98
C TRP A 314 2.98 2.30 -6.45
N PRO A 315 4.27 2.21 -6.89
CA PRO A 315 5.29 3.16 -6.45
C PRO A 315 4.92 4.61 -6.75
N HIS A 316 4.24 4.85 -7.87
CA HIS A 316 3.80 6.18 -8.28
C HIS A 316 2.58 6.63 -7.47
N ASN A 317 1.64 5.73 -7.16
CA ASN A 317 0.54 6.01 -6.25
C ASN A 317 1.05 6.43 -4.86
N GLU A 318 2.04 5.72 -4.31
CA GLU A 318 2.63 6.05 -3.01
C GLU A 318 3.41 7.36 -3.05
N ALA A 319 4.14 7.62 -4.13
CA ALA A 319 4.82 8.90 -4.31
C ALA A 319 3.84 10.07 -4.39
N MET A 320 2.70 9.93 -5.06
CA MET A 320 1.66 10.96 -5.06
C MET A 320 1.15 11.28 -3.65
N VAL A 321 0.91 10.26 -2.82
CA VAL A 321 0.50 10.45 -1.42
C VAL A 321 1.60 11.13 -0.62
N ALA A 322 2.82 10.60 -0.68
CA ALA A 322 3.95 11.06 0.11
C ALA A 322 4.30 12.52 -0.18
N LEU A 323 4.33 12.91 -1.45
CA LEU A 323 4.71 14.26 -1.88
C LEU A 323 3.64 15.30 -1.54
N LEU A 324 2.36 15.00 -1.70
CA LEU A 324 1.29 15.90 -1.23
C LEU A 324 1.28 16.02 0.29
N MET A 325 1.53 14.93 1.01
CA MET A 325 1.61 14.94 2.46
C MET A 325 2.81 15.78 2.94
N ALA A 326 3.97 15.63 2.31
CA ALA A 326 5.16 16.42 2.57
C ALA A 326 4.89 17.91 2.33
N TYR A 327 4.30 18.27 1.19
CA TYR A 327 3.91 19.66 0.89
C TYR A 327 2.96 20.21 1.96
N LYS A 328 1.87 19.49 2.30
CA LYS A 328 0.88 19.93 3.29
C LYS A 328 1.49 20.28 4.67
N TYR A 329 2.56 19.59 5.08
CA TYR A 329 3.18 19.73 6.40
C TYR A 329 4.44 20.60 6.43
N THR A 330 4.93 21.05 5.27
CA THR A 330 6.16 21.86 5.16
C THR A 330 5.95 23.17 4.41
N ASP A 331 4.91 23.25 3.57
CA ASP A 331 4.68 24.32 2.60
C ASP A 331 5.87 24.55 1.64
N GLU A 332 6.75 23.55 1.47
CA GLU A 332 7.91 23.63 0.57
C GLU A 332 7.52 23.26 -0.87
N ASP A 333 7.62 24.23 -1.80
CA ASP A 333 7.26 24.08 -3.22
C ASP A 333 7.95 22.91 -3.94
N LYS A 334 9.14 22.48 -3.46
CA LYS A 334 9.86 21.35 -4.05
C LYS A 334 9.00 20.07 -4.08
N TYR A 335 8.22 19.82 -3.03
CA TYR A 335 7.37 18.64 -2.96
C TYR A 335 6.18 18.74 -3.91
N LEU A 336 5.62 19.94 -4.09
CA LEU A 336 4.55 20.17 -5.04
C LEU A 336 5.04 20.03 -6.50
N LYS A 337 6.26 20.49 -6.80
CA LYS A 337 6.90 20.27 -8.11
C LYS A 337 7.16 18.78 -8.37
N MET A 338 7.68 18.05 -7.38
CA MET A 338 7.85 16.59 -7.48
C MET A 338 6.51 15.88 -7.66
N PHE A 339 5.47 16.28 -6.90
CA PHE A 339 4.12 15.73 -7.05
C PHE A 339 3.59 15.93 -8.47
N ALA A 340 3.72 17.14 -9.02
CA ALA A 340 3.31 17.42 -10.39
C ALA A 340 4.05 16.54 -11.40
N LYS A 341 5.36 16.31 -11.23
CA LYS A 341 6.16 15.38 -12.05
C LYS A 341 5.59 13.95 -12.01
N VAL A 342 5.24 13.45 -10.83
CA VAL A 342 4.64 12.11 -10.67
C VAL A 342 3.23 12.04 -11.24
N PHE A 343 2.41 13.06 -10.99
CA PHE A 343 1.04 13.16 -11.49
C PHE A 343 1.02 13.15 -13.01
N ASP A 344 1.82 14.01 -13.64
CA ASP A 344 1.89 14.15 -15.11
C ASP A 344 2.38 12.86 -15.76
N TYR A 345 3.40 12.22 -15.18
CA TYR A 345 3.85 10.91 -15.63
C TYR A 345 2.74 9.86 -15.48
N SER A 346 2.09 9.80 -14.32
CA SER A 346 1.14 8.73 -14.02
C SER A 346 -0.12 8.82 -14.89
N TYR A 347 -0.66 10.02 -15.07
CA TYR A 347 -1.82 10.28 -15.90
C TYR A 347 -1.50 10.13 -17.40
N GLY A 348 -0.25 10.34 -17.81
CA GLY A 348 0.21 10.10 -19.18
C GLY A 348 0.41 8.63 -19.54
N HIS A 349 0.63 7.74 -18.56
CA HIS A 349 1.11 6.38 -18.83
C HIS A 349 0.28 5.25 -18.20
N PHE A 350 -0.26 5.42 -16.98
CA PHE A 350 -0.99 4.35 -16.30
C PHE A 350 -2.51 4.44 -16.50
N VAL A 351 -3.09 5.65 -16.45
CA VAL A 351 -4.55 5.84 -16.43
C VAL A 351 -5.16 5.43 -17.78
N ASP A 352 -6.11 4.49 -17.75
CA ASP A 352 -6.91 4.13 -18.92
C ASP A 352 -8.24 4.88 -18.91
N PHE A 353 -8.24 6.08 -19.49
CA PHE A 353 -9.45 6.90 -19.63
C PHE A 353 -10.55 6.24 -20.48
N LYS A 354 -10.23 5.21 -21.26
CA LYS A 354 -11.21 4.54 -22.13
C LYS A 354 -12.03 3.51 -21.37
N ASN A 355 -11.39 2.66 -20.56
CA ASN A 355 -12.08 1.56 -19.87
C ASN A 355 -12.15 1.73 -18.34
N GLY A 356 -11.58 2.81 -17.78
CA GLY A 356 -11.47 3.03 -16.33
C GLY A 356 -10.33 2.24 -15.70
N GLU A 357 -9.97 2.59 -14.46
CA GLU A 357 -8.76 2.11 -13.78
C GLU A 357 -7.46 2.44 -14.56
N TRP A 358 -6.36 2.09 -13.94
CA TRP A 358 -4.97 2.19 -14.34
C TRP A 358 -4.46 0.82 -14.76
N PHE A 359 -3.59 0.79 -15.78
CA PHE A 359 -2.71 -0.33 -16.01
C PHE A 359 -1.74 -0.49 -14.83
N GLY A 360 -1.35 -1.73 -14.54
CA GLY A 360 -0.38 -2.02 -13.48
C GLY A 360 1.06 -1.93 -13.94
N TYR A 361 1.36 -2.42 -15.13
CA TYR A 361 2.72 -2.86 -15.46
C TYR A 361 3.14 -2.29 -16.80
N LEU A 362 4.12 -1.37 -16.76
CA LEU A 362 4.71 -0.78 -17.95
C LEU A 362 6.16 -1.25 -18.11
N SER A 363 6.66 -1.23 -19.36
CA SER A 363 8.09 -1.30 -19.62
C SER A 363 8.81 -0.06 -19.09
N ARG A 364 10.14 -0.04 -19.14
CA ARG A 364 10.94 1.12 -18.75
C ARG A 364 10.53 2.39 -19.51
N GLU A 365 10.21 2.26 -20.80
CA GLU A 365 9.78 3.35 -21.68
C GLU A 365 8.32 3.77 -21.47
N GLY A 366 7.64 3.29 -20.43
CA GLY A 366 6.27 3.67 -20.11
C GLY A 366 5.20 3.02 -21.00
N LYS A 367 5.52 1.95 -21.73
CA LYS A 367 4.53 1.24 -22.57
C LYS A 367 3.86 0.12 -21.79
N VAL A 368 2.55 -0.06 -21.97
CA VAL A 368 1.79 -1.15 -21.35
C VAL A 368 2.42 -2.51 -21.69
N LYS A 369 2.93 -3.19 -20.66
CA LYS A 369 3.58 -4.51 -20.78
C LYS A 369 2.62 -5.65 -20.43
N ILE A 370 1.70 -5.41 -19.50
CA ILE A 370 0.62 -6.36 -19.17
C ILE A 370 -0.72 -5.65 -19.35
N ASN A 371 -1.52 -6.13 -20.31
CA ASN A 371 -2.81 -5.56 -20.68
C ASN A 371 -3.95 -5.98 -19.72
N ALA A 372 -3.75 -5.75 -18.43
CA ALA A 372 -4.69 -6.11 -17.37
C ALA A 372 -4.85 -4.97 -16.35
N LYS A 373 -6.04 -4.85 -15.77
CA LYS A 373 -6.36 -3.89 -14.69
C LYS A 373 -6.20 -4.49 -13.31
N GLY A 374 -6.16 -5.81 -13.20
CA GLY A 374 -5.77 -6.50 -11.98
C GLY A 374 -5.14 -7.86 -12.24
N GLY A 375 -4.72 -8.53 -11.18
CA GLY A 375 -4.08 -9.84 -11.23
C GLY A 375 -3.79 -10.38 -9.84
N GLU A 376 -2.76 -11.22 -9.70
CA GLU A 376 -2.33 -11.79 -8.41
C GLU A 376 -1.90 -10.71 -7.39
N TRP A 377 -1.35 -9.58 -7.87
CA TRP A 377 -0.76 -8.53 -7.03
C TRP A 377 -1.45 -7.17 -7.14
N LYS A 378 -2.27 -6.95 -8.16
CA LYS A 378 -3.03 -5.70 -8.37
C LYS A 378 -4.52 -5.93 -8.16
N GLY A 379 -5.11 -5.12 -7.29
CA GLY A 379 -6.54 -5.14 -6.98
C GLY A 379 -7.03 -3.75 -6.56
N CYS A 380 -8.28 -3.69 -6.07
CA CYS A 380 -8.89 -2.49 -5.50
C CYS A 380 -8.21 -2.06 -4.18
N PHE A 381 -7.06 -1.41 -4.27
CA PHE A 381 -6.27 -0.96 -3.11
C PHE A 381 -5.43 0.27 -3.39
N HIS A 382 -4.21 0.13 -3.95
CA HIS A 382 -3.26 1.25 -4.07
C HIS A 382 -3.84 2.44 -4.83
N VAL A 383 -4.47 2.20 -5.99
CA VAL A 383 -5.10 3.26 -6.81
C VAL A 383 -6.23 3.98 -6.05
N PRO A 384 -7.33 3.31 -5.64
CA PRO A 384 -8.40 4.02 -4.94
C PRO A 384 -7.97 4.60 -3.59
N ARG A 385 -7.04 3.96 -2.87
CA ARG A 385 -6.46 4.51 -1.62
C ARG A 385 -5.71 5.79 -1.89
N SER A 386 -4.77 5.79 -2.85
CA SER A 386 -3.95 6.97 -3.13
C SER A 386 -4.82 8.11 -3.62
N LEU A 387 -5.76 7.86 -4.53
CA LEU A 387 -6.67 8.89 -5.02
C LEU A 387 -7.53 9.48 -3.90
N MET A 388 -8.11 8.65 -3.03
CA MET A 388 -8.86 9.10 -1.86
C MET A 388 -8.00 9.94 -0.89
N MET A 389 -6.76 9.52 -0.64
CA MET A 389 -5.85 10.26 0.23
C MET A 389 -5.41 11.58 -0.40
N CYS A 390 -5.01 11.58 -1.67
CA CYS A 390 -4.62 12.77 -2.41
C CYS A 390 -5.77 13.77 -2.53
N GLU A 391 -7.01 13.31 -2.79
CA GLU A 391 -8.19 14.18 -2.82
C GLU A 391 -8.39 14.91 -1.48
N ARG A 392 -8.29 14.18 -0.37
CA ARG A 392 -8.40 14.77 0.98
C ARG A 392 -7.28 15.76 1.26
N LEU A 393 -6.04 15.40 0.95
CA LEU A 393 -4.88 16.27 1.12
C LEU A 393 -5.03 17.56 0.30
N LEU A 394 -5.41 17.45 -0.98
CA LEU A 394 -5.63 18.60 -1.86
C LEU A 394 -6.77 19.48 -1.38
N ARG A 395 -7.88 18.90 -0.92
CA ARG A 395 -8.99 19.66 -0.33
C ARG A 395 -8.53 20.48 0.88
N GLU A 396 -7.74 19.87 1.76
CA GLU A 396 -7.22 20.55 2.96
C GLU A 396 -6.20 21.64 2.60
N ILE A 397 -5.36 21.41 1.58
CA ILE A 397 -4.43 22.42 1.04
C ILE A 397 -5.21 23.61 0.45
N LEU A 398 -6.22 23.35 -0.39
CA LEU A 398 -7.04 24.38 -1.04
C LEU A 398 -7.90 25.20 -0.05
N GLN A 399 -8.22 24.64 1.12
CA GLN A 399 -8.96 25.35 2.18
C GLN A 399 -8.07 26.27 3.03
N LYS A 400 -6.75 26.10 2.99
CA LYS A 400 -5.78 26.97 3.69
C LYS A 400 -5.41 28.22 2.88
N GLN A 401 -5.56 28.17 1.56
CA GLN A 401 -5.38 29.29 0.64
C GLN A 401 -6.62 30.19 0.66
#